data_AF-A0A501PPQ4-F1
#
_entry.id   AF-A0A501PPQ4-F1
#
_cell.length_a   1.000
_cell.length_b   1.000
_cell.length_c   1.000
_cell.angle_alpha   90.00
_cell.angle_beta   90.00
_cell.angle_gamma   90.00
#
_symmetry.space_group_name_H-M   'P 1'
#
loop_
_entity.id
_entity.type
_entity.pdbx_description
1 polymer ?
#
loop_
_entity_poly.entity_id
_entity_poly.type
_entity_poly.pdbx_seq_one_letter_code
_entity_poly.pdbx_strand_id
1 'polypeptide(L)'
;MRRMVTSTEKHNASSQNSNKESHFLLEEAPLMDPSRIRNARLREILDFWEAHKRGDDVPLWKTFNPMEFPDMLPTISVFSNEGTAEEPDYLLRVEGERSAEIMGLPTSMTSVSKLHSYFSNTKLGEQLDIMARHKRPIYFIRNLGWKDHRDYINYEILSLPFATEADGPVDRFLSVKIFTPRD
;
A
#
# COMPACT_ATOMS: atom_id res chain seq x y z
N MET A 1 -62.44 21.51 22.51
CA MET A 1 -62.10 20.18 23.07
C MET A 1 -61.01 19.57 22.19
N ARG A 2 -59.71 19.72 22.47
CA ARG A 2 -58.82 18.86 23.29
C ARG A 2 -58.95 17.34 23.04
N ARG A 3 -57.95 16.79 22.33
CA ARG A 3 -57.12 15.57 22.59
C ARG A 3 -56.18 15.42 21.37
N MET A 4 -54.91 15.83 21.40
CA MET A 4 -53.73 15.10 21.91
C MET A 4 -53.91 13.59 22.02
N VAL A 5 -53.27 12.85 21.11
CA VAL A 5 -52.55 11.59 21.41
C VAL A 5 -51.28 11.56 20.56
N THR A 6 -50.15 11.71 21.23
CA THR A 6 -48.81 11.34 20.77
C THR A 6 -48.70 9.82 20.80
N SER A 7 -48.19 9.20 19.74
CA SER A 7 -47.61 7.86 19.87
C SER A 7 -46.26 7.81 19.17
N THR A 8 -45.29 7.36 19.96
CA THR A 8 -43.86 7.38 19.72
C THR A 8 -43.45 5.94 19.45
N GLU A 9 -43.20 5.58 18.20
CA GLU A 9 -42.55 4.30 17.88
C GLU A 9 -41.05 4.52 17.69
N LYS A 10 -40.35 4.39 18.82
CA LYS A 10 -38.93 4.06 18.87
C LYS A 10 -38.80 2.55 18.66
N HIS A 11 -38.24 2.12 17.53
CA HIS A 11 -37.76 0.76 17.37
C HIS A 11 -36.26 0.74 17.10
N ASN A 12 -35.55 0.51 18.22
CA ASN A 12 -34.36 -0.32 18.39
C ASN A 12 -33.46 -0.51 17.15
N ALA A 13 -32.52 0.41 16.98
CA ALA A 13 -31.19 0.06 16.52
C ALA A 13 -30.49 -0.71 17.64
N SER A 14 -30.25 -2.01 17.45
CA SER A 14 -29.28 -2.72 18.28
C SER A 14 -28.63 -3.88 17.54
N SER A 15 -27.30 -3.76 17.45
CA SER A 15 -26.36 -4.85 17.61
C SER A 15 -26.20 -5.86 16.47
N GLN A 16 -25.47 -5.43 15.43
CA GLN A 16 -24.52 -6.30 14.72
C GLN A 16 -23.11 -5.70 14.85
N ASN A 17 -22.58 -5.76 16.06
CA ASN A 17 -21.22 -5.34 16.38
C ASN A 17 -20.54 -6.51 17.12
N SER A 18 -20.01 -7.48 16.37
CA SER A 18 -19.12 -8.55 16.87
C SER A 18 -18.72 -9.49 15.71
N ASN A 19 -17.76 -9.05 14.88
CA ASN A 19 -16.79 -9.92 14.15
C ASN A 19 -15.94 -9.16 13.09
N LYS A 20 -15.58 -7.89 13.33
CA LYS A 20 -14.63 -7.14 12.47
C LYS A 20 -13.20 -7.07 13.02
N GLU A 21 -12.86 -7.95 13.97
CA GLU A 21 -11.54 -7.99 14.59
C GLU A 21 -10.80 -9.26 14.18
N SER A 22 -10.23 -9.27 12.97
CA SER A 22 -9.00 -10.03 12.66
C SER A 22 -8.44 -9.69 11.27
N HIS A 23 -8.57 -8.43 10.82
CA HIS A 23 -7.61 -7.96 9.81
C HIS A 23 -6.33 -7.69 10.59
N PHE A 24 -5.40 -8.65 10.58
CA PHE A 24 -4.07 -8.52 11.18
C PHE A 24 -3.40 -7.26 10.62
N LEU A 25 -3.59 -6.14 11.32
CA LEU A 25 -2.90 -4.88 11.15
C LEU A 25 -1.51 -5.05 11.77
N LEU A 26 -0.63 -5.81 11.12
CA LEU A 26 0.79 -5.49 11.27
C LEU A 26 0.90 -4.00 10.99
N GLU A 27 1.36 -3.27 12.02
CA GLU A 27 1.51 -1.83 12.02
C GLU A 27 2.27 -1.44 10.76
N GLU A 28 1.70 -0.52 9.98
CA GLU A 28 2.25 -0.01 8.72
C GLU A 28 3.38 0.95 9.04
N ALA A 29 4.41 0.41 9.67
CA ALA A 29 5.57 1.11 10.17
C ALA A 29 6.78 0.82 9.26
N PRO A 30 7.80 1.69 9.30
CA PRO A 30 9.08 1.41 8.66
C PRO A 30 9.61 0.01 9.01
N LEU A 31 10.18 -0.67 8.02
CA LEU A 31 10.83 -1.96 8.21
C LEU A 31 12.11 -1.78 9.01
N MET A 32 12.06 -2.18 10.28
CA MET A 32 13.21 -2.11 11.20
C MET A 32 14.02 -3.41 11.24
N ASP A 33 13.39 -4.53 10.87
CA ASP A 33 13.98 -5.88 10.91
C ASP A 33 13.66 -6.63 9.60
N PRO A 34 14.64 -6.76 8.68
CA PRO A 34 14.47 -7.47 7.42
C PRO A 34 14.08 -8.95 7.56
N SER A 35 14.36 -9.58 8.71
CA SER A 35 14.02 -10.99 8.94
C SER A 35 12.49 -11.23 8.98
N ARG A 36 11.71 -10.16 9.14
CA ARG A 36 10.24 -10.19 9.05
C ARG A 36 9.73 -10.54 7.65
N ILE A 37 10.52 -10.30 6.60
CA ILE A 37 10.12 -10.62 5.22
C ILE A 37 10.15 -12.14 5.04
N ARG A 38 8.98 -12.74 4.80
CA ARG A 38 8.83 -14.19 4.66
C ARG A 38 9.19 -14.67 3.26
N ASN A 39 8.71 -13.97 2.25
CA ASN A 39 8.97 -14.35 0.87
C ASN A 39 10.44 -14.13 0.47
N ALA A 40 11.08 -15.15 -0.09
CA ALA A 40 12.48 -15.09 -0.51
C ALA A 40 12.72 -14.05 -1.63
N ARG A 41 11.79 -13.93 -2.59
CA ARG A 41 11.90 -12.98 -3.69
C ARG A 41 11.83 -11.53 -3.22
N LEU A 42 10.97 -11.24 -2.24
CA LEU A 42 10.92 -9.91 -1.61
C LEU A 42 12.22 -9.58 -0.85
N ARG A 43 12.86 -10.58 -0.23
CA ARG A 43 14.18 -10.39 0.39
C ARG A 43 15.26 -10.08 -0.64
N GLU A 44 15.31 -10.83 -1.74
CA GLU A 44 16.25 -10.54 -2.84
C GLU A 44 16.11 -9.12 -3.39
N ILE A 45 14.86 -8.64 -3.52
CA ILE A 45 14.59 -7.27 -3.97
C ILE A 45 15.04 -6.23 -2.95
N LEU A 46 14.84 -6.49 -1.65
CA LEU A 46 15.33 -5.60 -0.59
C LEU A 46 16.86 -5.56 -0.59
N ASP A 47 17.53 -6.71 -0.69
CA ASP A 47 19.00 -6.80 -0.72
C ASP A 47 19.55 -6.04 -1.93
N PHE A 48 18.89 -6.17 -3.09
CA PHE A 48 19.23 -5.39 -4.27
C PHE A 48 19.02 -3.90 -4.03
N TRP A 49 17.92 -3.48 -3.40
CA TRP A 49 17.68 -2.07 -3.05
C TRP A 49 18.77 -1.51 -2.12
N GLU A 50 19.11 -2.21 -1.02
CA GLU A 50 20.14 -1.78 -0.06
C GLU A 50 21.51 -1.65 -0.73
N ALA A 51 21.86 -2.57 -1.63
CA ALA A 51 23.13 -2.52 -2.38
C ALA A 51 23.26 -1.26 -3.28
N HIS A 52 22.14 -0.64 -3.65
CA HIS A 52 22.11 0.55 -4.52
C HIS A 52 22.12 1.89 -3.77
N LYS A 53 22.09 1.89 -2.43
CA LYS A 53 22.15 3.12 -1.62
C LYS A 53 23.47 3.88 -1.74
N ARG A 54 24.59 3.20 -1.98
CA ARG A 54 25.93 3.81 -2.18
C ARG A 54 26.35 4.86 -1.13
N GLY A 55 25.84 4.78 0.10
CA GLY A 55 26.11 5.73 1.18
C GLY A 55 24.96 6.71 1.46
N ASP A 56 23.97 6.79 0.58
CA ASP A 56 22.77 7.60 0.74
C ASP A 56 21.73 6.90 1.63
N ASP A 57 20.73 7.66 2.11
CA ASP A 57 19.61 7.12 2.88
C ASP A 57 18.73 6.16 2.05
N VAL A 58 18.56 6.47 0.76
CA VAL A 58 17.80 5.71 -0.24
C VAL A 58 18.55 5.68 -1.58
N PRO A 59 18.36 4.66 -2.42
CA PRO A 59 18.90 4.65 -3.78
C PRO A 59 18.26 5.73 -4.65
N LEU A 60 19.00 6.13 -5.68
CA LEU A 60 18.43 6.93 -6.76
C LEU A 60 17.53 6.06 -7.64
N TRP A 61 16.39 6.59 -8.08
CA TRP A 61 15.47 5.86 -8.95
C TRP A 61 16.17 5.33 -10.21
N LYS A 62 17.05 6.13 -10.82
CA LYS A 62 17.80 5.76 -12.03
C LYS A 62 18.82 4.64 -11.84
N THR A 63 19.21 4.32 -10.61
CA THR A 63 20.16 3.23 -10.33
C THR A 63 19.46 1.91 -10.05
N PHE A 64 18.14 1.91 -9.90
CA PHE A 64 17.34 0.70 -9.70
C PHE A 64 16.62 0.34 -11.00
N ASN A 65 16.87 -0.85 -11.53
CA ASN A 65 16.21 -1.35 -12.73
C ASN A 65 15.19 -2.45 -12.38
N PRO A 66 13.87 -2.19 -12.42
CA PRO A 66 12.87 -3.22 -12.13
C PRO A 66 12.92 -4.41 -13.10
N MET A 67 13.51 -4.26 -14.29
CA MET A 67 13.64 -5.33 -15.27
C MET A 67 14.58 -6.46 -14.83
N GLU A 68 15.39 -6.26 -13.78
CA GLU A 68 16.17 -7.32 -13.12
C GLU A 68 15.25 -8.35 -12.41
N PHE A 69 13.98 -7.99 -12.21
CA PHE A 69 12.94 -8.83 -11.57
C PHE A 69 11.74 -8.99 -12.51
N PRO A 70 11.92 -9.58 -13.71
CA PRO A 70 10.89 -9.60 -14.75
C PRO A 70 9.61 -10.36 -14.33
N ASP A 71 9.78 -11.39 -13.51
CA ASP A 71 8.71 -12.17 -12.88
C ASP A 71 7.79 -11.34 -11.99
N MET A 72 8.31 -10.24 -11.43
CA MET A 72 7.58 -9.37 -10.51
C MET A 72 6.85 -8.22 -11.20
N LEU A 73 7.25 -7.85 -12.43
CA LEU A 73 6.66 -6.73 -13.18
C LEU A 73 5.11 -6.78 -13.27
N PRO A 74 4.45 -7.93 -13.44
CA PRO A 74 2.98 -7.98 -13.45
C PRO A 74 2.34 -7.59 -12.11
N THR A 75 3.10 -7.50 -11.03
CA THR A 75 2.60 -7.29 -9.66
C THR A 75 3.12 -6.02 -8.97
N ILE A 76 3.90 -5.20 -9.67
CA ILE A 76 4.43 -3.96 -9.10
C ILE A 76 3.41 -2.81 -9.12
N SER A 77 3.62 -1.81 -8.26
CA SER A 77 3.11 -0.45 -8.44
C SER A 77 4.30 0.51 -8.40
N VAL A 78 4.28 1.53 -9.24
CA VAL A 78 5.21 2.65 -9.17
C VAL A 78 4.41 3.91 -8.87
N PHE A 79 4.80 4.62 -7.82
CA PHE A 79 4.24 5.91 -7.47
C PHE A 79 5.29 7.00 -7.58
N SER A 80 4.83 8.22 -7.81
CA SER A 80 5.62 9.43 -7.66
C SER A 80 4.91 10.43 -6.78
N ASN A 81 5.67 11.28 -6.07
CA ASN A 81 5.15 12.51 -5.50
C ASN A 81 5.34 13.64 -6.52
N GLU A 82 4.25 14.23 -7.00
CA GLU A 82 4.24 15.40 -7.90
C GLU A 82 4.02 16.72 -7.15
N GLY A 83 3.78 16.65 -5.84
CA GLY A 83 3.57 17.80 -4.96
C GLY A 83 4.86 18.23 -4.26
N THR A 84 4.71 18.94 -3.14
CA THR A 84 5.83 19.32 -2.26
C THR A 84 5.99 18.33 -1.11
N ALA A 85 6.96 18.56 -0.23
CA ALA A 85 7.11 17.78 0.99
C ALA A 85 6.00 18.08 2.01
N GLU A 86 5.47 19.31 2.01
CA GLU A 86 4.41 19.78 2.91
C GLU A 86 3.02 19.43 2.37
N GLU A 87 2.86 19.45 1.05
CA GLU A 87 1.61 19.16 0.34
C GLU A 87 1.86 18.08 -0.72
N PRO A 88 1.98 16.81 -0.31
CA PRO A 88 2.24 15.72 -1.24
C PRO A 88 1.04 15.45 -2.15
N ASP A 89 1.31 15.21 -3.44
CA ASP A 89 0.33 14.75 -4.43
C ASP A 89 0.86 13.50 -5.11
N TYR A 90 0.46 12.35 -4.57
CA TYR A 90 0.94 11.08 -5.08
C TYR A 90 0.18 10.63 -6.32
N LEU A 91 0.92 10.20 -7.32
CA LEU A 91 0.42 9.70 -8.58
C LEU A 91 0.88 8.25 -8.80
N LEU A 92 -0.08 7.34 -9.04
CA LEU A 92 0.21 6.01 -9.55
C LEU A 92 0.67 6.15 -11.01
N ARG A 93 1.94 5.87 -11.26
CA ARG A 93 2.56 5.93 -12.58
C ARG A 93 2.37 4.63 -13.36
N VAL A 94 2.60 3.50 -12.69
CA VAL A 94 2.52 2.16 -13.28
C VAL A 94 1.86 1.22 -12.29
N GLU A 95 0.92 0.41 -12.77
CA GLU A 95 0.40 -0.75 -12.06
C GLU A 95 0.57 -1.99 -12.94
N GLY A 96 1.22 -3.02 -12.42
CA GLY A 96 1.34 -4.30 -13.11
C GLY A 96 -0.02 -4.94 -13.34
N GLU A 97 -0.23 -5.55 -14.50
CA GLU A 97 -1.54 -6.05 -14.95
C GLU A 97 -2.19 -7.02 -13.96
N ARG A 98 -1.41 -7.94 -13.38
CA ARG A 98 -1.93 -8.92 -12.42
C ARG A 98 -2.35 -8.25 -11.11
N SER A 99 -1.58 -7.26 -10.65
CA SER A 99 -1.96 -6.47 -9.48
C SER A 99 -3.19 -5.61 -9.78
N ALA A 100 -3.25 -4.96 -10.94
CA ALA A 100 -4.42 -4.19 -11.39
C ALA A 100 -5.69 -5.05 -11.43
N GLU A 101 -5.62 -6.27 -11.97
CA GLU A 101 -6.72 -7.24 -12.03
C GLU A 101 -7.20 -7.63 -10.62
N ILE A 102 -6.27 -8.06 -9.75
CA ILE A 102 -6.60 -8.53 -8.41
C ILE A 102 -7.14 -7.39 -7.55
N MET A 103 -6.43 -6.25 -7.55
CA MET A 103 -6.76 -5.07 -6.76
C MET A 103 -7.92 -4.27 -7.36
N GLY A 104 -8.25 -4.45 -8.64
CA GLY A 104 -9.34 -3.77 -9.34
C GLY A 104 -9.01 -2.30 -9.57
N LEU A 105 -7.76 -2.03 -9.90
CA LEU A 105 -7.21 -0.70 -10.09
C LEU A 105 -7.07 -0.39 -11.58
N PRO A 106 -7.10 0.89 -11.95
CA PRO A 106 -6.62 1.30 -13.27
C PRO A 106 -5.13 0.96 -13.41
N THR A 107 -4.70 0.69 -14.63
CA THR A 107 -3.33 0.22 -14.93
C THR A 107 -2.26 1.33 -14.88
N SER A 108 -2.64 2.61 -14.89
CA SER A 108 -1.70 3.75 -14.76
C SER A 108 -2.41 5.10 -14.55
N MET A 109 -1.60 6.13 -14.29
CA MET A 109 -1.93 7.57 -14.26
C MET A 109 -3.16 7.96 -13.43
N THR A 110 -3.20 7.51 -12.18
CA THR A 110 -4.31 7.84 -11.27
C THR A 110 -3.79 8.44 -9.97
N SER A 111 -4.30 9.61 -9.58
CA SER A 111 -3.94 10.23 -8.29
C SER A 111 -4.37 9.30 -7.16
N VAL A 112 -3.51 9.14 -6.15
CA VAL A 112 -3.80 8.30 -4.97
C VAL A 112 -5.07 8.77 -4.26
N SER A 113 -5.32 10.08 -4.22
CA SER A 113 -6.58 10.63 -3.68
C SER A 113 -7.83 10.07 -4.39
N LYS A 114 -7.75 9.81 -5.70
CA LYS A 114 -8.82 9.16 -6.47
C LYS A 114 -8.87 7.66 -6.23
N LEU A 115 -7.74 7.01 -5.96
CA LEU A 115 -7.68 5.58 -5.61
C LEU A 115 -8.44 5.27 -4.31
N HIS A 116 -8.52 6.22 -3.37
CA HIS A 116 -9.33 6.06 -2.14
C HIS A 116 -10.82 5.78 -2.44
N SER A 117 -11.34 6.20 -3.61
CA SER A 117 -12.71 5.85 -4.01
C SER A 117 -12.87 4.37 -4.37
N TYR A 118 -11.80 3.69 -4.78
CA TYR A 118 -11.77 2.25 -5.04
C TYR A 118 -11.55 1.45 -3.75
N PHE A 119 -10.92 2.06 -2.74
CA PHE A 119 -10.58 1.44 -1.48
C PHE A 119 -11.00 2.29 -0.29
N SER A 120 -12.16 1.99 0.27
CA SER A 120 -12.72 2.71 1.43
C SER A 120 -11.88 2.63 2.71
N ASN A 121 -10.75 1.90 2.72
CA ASN A 121 -9.89 1.72 3.90
C ASN A 121 -8.38 1.64 3.57
N THR A 122 -7.90 2.07 2.39
CA THR A 122 -6.45 2.07 2.16
C THR A 122 -5.81 3.30 2.76
N LYS A 123 -4.88 3.08 3.70
CA LYS A 123 -3.95 4.08 4.21
C LYS A 123 -2.79 4.36 3.24
N LEU A 124 -3.03 4.25 1.93
CA LEU A 124 -1.96 4.32 0.92
C LEU A 124 -1.23 5.67 0.97
N GLY A 125 -1.96 6.79 1.05
CA GLY A 125 -1.35 8.11 1.24
C GLY A 125 -0.46 8.17 2.49
N GLU A 126 -0.98 7.72 3.64
CA GLU A 126 -0.22 7.67 4.90
C GLU A 126 1.04 6.80 4.78
N GLN A 127 0.98 5.67 4.09
CA GLN A 127 2.14 4.80 3.85
C GLN A 127 3.21 5.47 3.00
N LEU A 128 2.81 6.18 1.94
CA LEU A 128 3.72 6.94 1.09
C LEU A 128 4.37 8.07 1.89
N ASP A 129 3.60 8.78 2.72
CA ASP A 129 4.12 9.82 3.62
C ASP A 129 5.14 9.28 4.63
N ILE A 130 4.86 8.11 5.24
CA ILE A 130 5.77 7.46 6.16
C ILE A 130 7.08 7.10 5.45
N MET A 131 7.02 6.51 4.25
CA MET A 131 8.22 6.21 3.47
C MET A 131 9.00 7.46 3.09
N ALA A 132 8.29 8.52 2.67
CA ALA A 132 8.92 9.78 2.28
C ALA A 132 9.68 10.42 3.45
N ARG A 133 9.06 10.42 4.64
CA ARG A 133 9.63 11.01 5.86
C ARG A 133 10.76 10.17 6.45
N HIS A 134 10.57 8.86 6.53
CA HIS A 134 11.50 7.98 7.24
C HIS A 134 12.59 7.40 6.33
N LYS A 135 12.46 7.56 5.01
CA LYS A 135 13.44 7.07 4.02
C LYS A 135 13.75 5.58 4.19
N ARG A 136 12.72 4.79 4.52
CA ARG A 136 12.84 3.37 4.84
C ARG A 136 11.79 2.54 4.11
N PRO A 137 12.11 1.29 3.73
CA PRO A 137 11.13 0.34 3.22
C PRO A 137 9.96 0.14 4.19
N ILE A 138 8.81 -0.26 3.68
CA ILE A 138 7.68 -0.77 4.46
C ILE A 138 7.37 -2.18 3.98
N TYR A 139 7.13 -3.09 4.93
CA TYR A 139 6.69 -4.44 4.64
C TYR A 139 5.49 -4.83 5.50
N PHE A 140 4.46 -5.40 4.88
CA PHE A 140 3.30 -5.92 5.58
C PHE A 140 2.66 -7.10 4.84
N ILE A 141 1.82 -7.81 5.59
CA ILE A 141 1.02 -8.94 5.11
C ILE A 141 -0.44 -8.62 5.38
N ARG A 142 -1.30 -8.85 4.39
CA ARG A 142 -2.75 -8.59 4.45
C ARG A 142 -3.52 -9.69 3.72
N ASN A 143 -4.84 -9.67 3.88
CA ASN A 143 -5.76 -10.46 3.06
C ASN A 143 -6.67 -9.52 2.25
N LEU A 144 -7.18 -9.99 1.13
CA LEU A 144 -8.14 -9.25 0.30
C LEU A 144 -9.58 -9.41 0.76
N GLY A 145 -9.82 -9.80 2.02
CA GLY A 145 -11.19 -9.93 2.56
C GLY A 145 -12.00 -8.63 2.48
N TRP A 146 -11.33 -7.49 2.34
CA TRP A 146 -11.95 -6.19 2.12
C TRP A 146 -12.57 -6.00 0.71
N LYS A 147 -12.23 -6.86 -0.26
CA LYS A 147 -12.69 -6.76 -1.65
C LYS A 147 -13.51 -7.98 -2.05
N ASP A 148 -14.78 -7.78 -2.39
CA ASP A 148 -15.67 -8.82 -2.96
C ASP A 148 -15.65 -10.17 -2.22
N HIS A 149 -15.45 -10.18 -0.90
CA HIS A 149 -15.28 -11.41 -0.12
C HIS A 149 -14.12 -12.32 -0.62
N ARG A 150 -13.05 -11.73 -1.17
CA ARG A 150 -11.83 -12.45 -1.57
C ARG A 150 -10.92 -12.70 -0.37
N ASP A 151 -11.49 -13.17 0.73
CA ASP A 151 -10.75 -13.55 1.95
C ASP A 151 -9.86 -14.79 1.77
N TYR A 152 -9.99 -15.45 0.62
CA TYR A 152 -9.16 -16.55 0.13
C TYR A 152 -7.83 -16.11 -0.51
N ILE A 153 -7.51 -14.81 -0.56
CA ILE A 153 -6.22 -14.32 -1.07
C ILE A 153 -5.47 -13.58 0.03
N ASN A 154 -4.30 -14.10 0.39
CA ASN A 154 -3.30 -13.39 1.17
C ASN A 154 -2.33 -12.67 0.23
N TYR A 155 -1.78 -11.55 0.69
CA TYR A 155 -0.70 -10.90 -0.03
C TYR A 155 0.32 -10.27 0.91
N GLU A 156 1.58 -10.32 0.46
CA GLU A 156 2.72 -9.63 1.06
C GLU A 156 3.06 -8.43 0.17
N ILE A 157 3.34 -7.28 0.77
CA ILE A 157 3.85 -6.10 0.06
C ILE A 157 5.18 -5.68 0.65
N LEU A 158 6.16 -5.45 -0.22
CA LEU A 158 7.36 -4.66 0.08
C LEU A 158 7.29 -3.36 -0.71
N SER A 159 7.29 -2.23 -0.02
CA SER A 159 7.34 -0.90 -0.63
C SER A 159 8.70 -0.27 -0.36
N LEU A 160 9.32 0.27 -1.40
CA LEU A 160 10.68 0.78 -1.42
C LEU A 160 10.68 2.27 -1.81
N PRO A 161 11.27 3.17 -0.99
CA PRO A 161 11.44 4.57 -1.34
C PRO A 161 12.68 4.81 -2.20
N PHE A 162 12.63 5.84 -3.04
CA PHE A 162 13.75 6.30 -3.88
C PHE A 162 13.71 7.83 -3.98
N ALA A 163 14.88 8.41 -4.28
CA ALA A 163 14.99 9.81 -4.68
C ALA A 163 15.32 9.90 -6.18
N THR A 164 14.87 10.95 -6.86
CA THR A 164 15.29 11.21 -8.25
C THR A 164 16.71 11.79 -8.33
N GLU A 165 17.11 12.58 -7.33
CA GLU A 165 18.42 13.25 -7.26
C GLU A 165 19.16 12.93 -5.96
N ALA A 166 20.48 13.04 -5.98
CA ALA A 166 21.33 12.88 -4.80
C ALA A 166 20.97 13.94 -3.75
N ASP A 167 20.90 13.53 -2.48
CA ASP A 167 20.45 14.36 -1.35
C ASP A 167 19.03 14.94 -1.47
N GLY A 168 18.25 14.52 -2.48
CA GLY A 168 16.89 14.99 -2.72
C GLY A 168 15.86 14.37 -1.77
N PRO A 169 14.60 14.89 -1.80
CA PRO A 169 13.50 14.23 -1.13
C PRO A 169 13.18 12.88 -1.78
N VAL A 170 12.57 11.99 -1.01
CA VAL A 170 11.96 10.77 -1.55
C VAL A 170 10.71 11.16 -2.35
N ASP A 171 10.73 10.92 -3.64
CA ASP A 171 9.69 11.32 -4.58
C ASP A 171 9.27 10.17 -5.52
N ARG A 172 9.83 8.98 -5.33
CA ARG A 172 9.53 7.77 -6.08
C ARG A 172 9.38 6.59 -5.15
N PHE A 173 8.43 5.71 -5.46
CA PHE A 173 8.12 4.54 -4.64
C PHE A 173 7.84 3.34 -5.55
N LEU A 174 8.40 2.19 -5.20
CA LEU A 174 8.09 0.91 -5.84
C LEU A 174 7.46 -0.02 -4.81
N SER A 175 6.25 -0.50 -5.07
CA SER A 175 5.61 -1.54 -4.27
C SER A 175 5.59 -2.84 -5.05
N VAL A 176 6.12 -3.90 -4.47
CA VAL A 176 6.12 -5.25 -5.05
C VAL A 176 5.20 -6.14 -4.23
N LYS A 177 4.32 -6.90 -4.90
CA LYS A 177 3.27 -7.69 -4.23
C LYS A 177 3.38 -9.16 -4.57
N ILE A 178 3.30 -10.01 -3.56
CA ILE A 178 3.17 -11.46 -3.75
C ILE A 178 1.77 -11.86 -3.31
N PHE A 179 1.00 -12.44 -4.22
CA PHE A 179 -0.33 -12.97 -3.93
C PHE A 179 -0.26 -14.47 -3.73
N THR A 180 -0.87 -14.96 -2.66
CA THR A 180 -0.94 -16.39 -2.33
C THR A 180 -2.40 -16.77 -2.03
N PRO A 181 -2.87 -17.93 -2.53
CA PRO A 181 -4.12 -18.50 -2.03
C PRO A 181 -4.03 -18.69 -0.52
N ARG A 182 -5.15 -18.52 0.17
CA ARG A 182 -5.29 -18.91 1.57
C ARG A 182 -5.62 -20.40 1.61
N ASP A 183 -4.82 -21.15 2.35
CA ASP A 183 -5.07 -22.56 2.66
C ASP A 183 -6.39 -22.76 3.43
#